data_AF-X1A8U4-F1
#
_entry.id   AF-X1A8U4-F1
#
_cell.length_a   1.000
_cell.length_b   1.000
_cell.length_c   1.000
_cell.angle_alpha   90.00
_cell.angle_beta   90.00
_cell.angle_gamma   90.00
#
_symmetry.space_group_name_H-M   'P 1'
#
loop_
_entity.id
_entity.type
_entity.pdbx_description
1 polymer ?
#
loop_
_entity_poly.entity_id
_entity_poly.type
_entity_poly.pdbx_seq_one_letter_code
_entity_poly.pdbx_strand_id
1 'polypeptide(L)'
;MIEENVDRNAIIHQLWENGDTIDDIAFDTGIPRSTVGYYVRKFNKKAKRGEPIRLPHIVEKPSDEALAQNAFYKGQIFEKLNKYLEAGDIDTAYKFLMIIKLNKELQSSIIPTKEESQAGFKAILQFAQSRQRSN
;
A
#
# COMPACT_ATOMS: atom_id res chain seq x y z
N MET A 1 -23.44 17.65 12.92
CA MET A 1 -22.88 16.30 13.07
C MET A 1 -21.44 16.45 13.52
N ILE A 2 -21.01 15.76 14.58
CA ILE A 2 -19.60 15.77 15.00
C ILE A 2 -18.86 14.90 13.98
N GLU A 3 -17.98 15.50 13.17
CA GLU A 3 -17.11 14.75 12.27
C GLU A 3 -16.15 13.88 13.09
N GLU A 4 -16.15 12.58 12.83
CA GLU A 4 -15.18 11.68 13.42
C GLU A 4 -13.79 12.02 12.85
N ASN A 5 -12.81 12.32 13.70
CA ASN A 5 -11.43 12.48 13.27
C ASN A 5 -10.91 11.10 12.78
N VAL A 6 -10.87 10.95 11.46
CA VAL A 6 -10.52 9.71 10.77
C VAL A 6 -9.11 9.25 11.13
N ASP A 7 -8.17 10.18 11.18
CA ASP A 7 -6.76 9.89 11.39
C ASP A 7 -6.51 9.29 12.77
N ARG A 8 -7.12 9.91 13.78
CA ARG A 8 -7.11 9.43 15.16
C ARG A 8 -7.67 8.02 15.27
N ASN A 9 -8.76 7.73 14.57
CA ASN A 9 -9.46 6.45 14.69
C ASN A 9 -8.66 5.31 14.06
N ALA A 10 -7.94 5.59 12.97
CA ALA A 10 -7.10 4.61 12.31
C ALA A 10 -5.88 4.24 13.18
N ILE A 11 -5.24 5.23 13.80
CA ILE A 11 -4.10 4.98 14.71
C ILE A 11 -4.53 4.12 15.90
N ILE A 12 -5.65 4.45 16.55
CA ILE A 12 -6.16 3.65 17.68
C ILE A 12 -6.45 2.21 17.26
N HIS A 13 -6.95 2.00 16.04
CA HIS A 13 -7.24 0.65 15.57
C HIS A 13 -6.00 -0.15 15.22
N GLN A 14 -5.02 0.46 14.55
CA GLN A 14 -3.76 -0.20 14.23
C GLN A 14 -3.12 -0.78 15.50
N LEU A 15 -3.08 0.02 16.57
CA LEU A 15 -2.53 -0.38 17.86
C LEU A 15 -3.41 -1.42 18.57
N TRP A 16 -4.74 -1.30 18.47
CA TRP A 16 -5.66 -2.34 18.96
C TRP A 16 -5.49 -3.68 18.23
N GLU A 17 -5.28 -3.68 16.91
CA GLU A 17 -4.99 -4.91 16.13
C GLU A 17 -3.65 -5.54 16.53
N ASN A 18 -2.67 -4.72 16.94
CA ASN A 18 -1.38 -5.19 17.47
C ASN A 18 -1.48 -5.76 18.89
N GLY A 19 -2.62 -5.59 19.57
CA GLY A 19 -2.87 -6.12 20.91
C GLY A 19 -2.54 -5.16 22.06
N ASP A 20 -2.28 -3.88 21.76
CA ASP A 20 -1.93 -2.88 22.77
C ASP A 20 -3.10 -2.58 23.72
N THR A 21 -2.80 -2.26 24.99
CA THR A 21 -3.84 -1.94 25.97
C THR A 21 -4.35 -0.51 25.80
N ILE A 22 -5.52 -0.20 26.38
CA ILE A 22 -6.07 1.17 26.37
C ILE A 22 -5.06 2.17 26.96
N ASP A 23 -4.30 1.75 27.97
CA ASP A 23 -3.34 2.61 28.67
C ASP A 23 -2.09 2.84 27.80
N ASP A 24 -1.59 1.80 27.12
CA ASP A 24 -0.46 1.90 26.17
C ASP A 24 -0.82 2.81 24.99
N ILE A 25 -1.98 2.58 24.37
CA ILE A 25 -2.45 3.39 23.24
C ILE A 25 -2.61 4.85 23.65
N ALA A 26 -3.16 5.13 24.84
CA ALA A 26 -3.34 6.50 25.32
C ALA A 26 -1.99 7.19 25.58
N PHE A 27 -1.02 6.45 26.11
CA PHE A 27 0.33 6.93 26.34
C PHE A 27 1.05 7.24 25.02
N ASP A 28 1.05 6.31 24.08
CA ASP A 28 1.80 6.41 22.81
C ASP A 28 1.25 7.48 21.87
N THR A 29 -0.07 7.69 21.89
CA THR A 29 -0.75 8.61 20.96
C THR A 29 -1.05 9.98 21.57
N GLY A 30 -0.93 10.12 22.89
CA GLY A 30 -1.42 11.29 23.63
C GLY A 30 -2.94 11.47 23.59
N ILE A 31 -3.69 10.50 23.05
CA ILE A 31 -5.15 10.55 22.96
C ILE A 31 -5.74 10.28 24.35
N PRO A 32 -6.76 11.04 24.79
CA PRO A 32 -7.39 10.80 26.09
C PRO A 32 -7.86 9.36 26.24
N ARG A 33 -7.52 8.73 27.37
CA ARG A 33 -7.89 7.36 27.72
C ARG A 33 -9.38 7.04 27.51
N SER A 34 -10.26 8.00 27.81
CA SER A 34 -11.70 7.90 27.58
C SER A 34 -12.06 7.72 26.10
N THR A 35 -11.35 8.42 25.22
CA THR A 35 -11.51 8.34 23.76
C THR A 35 -10.99 7.00 23.25
N VAL A 36 -9.80 6.59 23.67
CA VAL A 36 -9.23 5.28 23.33
C VAL A 36 -10.18 4.16 23.77
N GLY A 37 -10.65 4.20 25.02
CA GLY A 37 -11.57 3.21 25.57
C GLY A 37 -12.92 3.14 24.82
N TYR A 38 -13.43 4.27 24.32
CA TYR A 38 -14.61 4.28 23.46
C TYR A 38 -14.37 3.49 22.16
N TYR A 39 -13.27 3.75 21.46
CA TYR A 39 -12.96 3.08 20.19
C TYR A 39 -12.61 1.60 20.38
N VAL A 40 -11.79 1.25 21.37
CA VAL A 40 -11.46 -0.15 21.68
C VAL A 40 -12.71 -0.96 22.00
N ARG A 41 -13.68 -0.41 22.75
CA ARG A 41 -14.98 -1.08 22.98
C ARG A 41 -15.79 -1.24 21.69
N LYS A 42 -15.80 -0.23 20.81
CA LYS A 42 -16.46 -0.28 19.49
C LYS A 42 -15.85 -1.38 18.62
N PHE A 43 -14.53 -1.52 18.60
CA PHE A 43 -13.80 -2.55 17.86
C PHE A 43 -14.03 -3.94 18.42
N ASN A 44 -13.88 -4.12 19.74
CA ASN A 44 -14.16 -5.40 20.41
C ASN A 44 -15.59 -5.89 20.15
N LYS A 45 -16.58 -4.99 20.11
CA LYS A 45 -17.97 -5.34 19.81
C LYS A 45 -18.14 -5.83 18.37
N LYS A 46 -17.46 -5.20 17.40
CA LYS A 46 -17.47 -5.62 15.98
C LYS A 46 -16.75 -6.96 15.80
N ALA A 47 -15.57 -7.11 16.41
CA ALA A 47 -14.80 -8.35 16.38
C ALA A 47 -15.61 -9.55 16.93
N LYS A 48 -16.31 -9.38 18.05
CA LYS A 48 -17.20 -10.41 18.62
C LYS A 48 -18.36 -10.81 17.69
N ARG A 49 -18.76 -9.93 16.77
CA ARG A 49 -19.84 -10.18 15.81
C ARG A 49 -19.34 -10.72 14.47
N GLY A 50 -18.02 -10.85 14.28
CA GLY A 50 -17.42 -11.16 12.99
C GLY A 50 -17.65 -10.07 11.93
N GLU A 51 -18.01 -8.85 12.36
CA GLU A 51 -18.20 -7.73 11.44
C GLU A 51 -16.83 -7.13 11.08
N PRO A 52 -16.53 -6.95 9.78
CA PRO A 52 -15.29 -6.29 9.40
C PRO A 52 -15.27 -4.86 9.92
N ILE A 53 -14.20 -4.50 10.62
CA ILE A 53 -13.99 -3.12 11.05
C ILE A 53 -13.54 -2.32 9.84
N ARG A 54 -14.53 -1.78 9.11
CA ARG A 54 -14.26 -0.78 8.07
C ARG A 54 -13.85 0.51 8.75
N LEU A 55 -12.55 0.71 8.90
CA LEU A 55 -12.03 2.06 9.03
C LEU A 55 -11.93 2.67 7.65
N PRO A 56 -12.02 4.01 7.57
CA PRO A 56 -11.40 4.69 6.46
C PRO A 56 -9.92 4.35 6.60
N HIS A 57 -9.45 3.36 5.84
CA HIS A 57 -8.03 3.09 5.73
C HIS A 57 -7.38 4.43 5.36
N ILE A 58 -6.54 4.97 6.24
CA ILE A 58 -5.49 5.88 5.79
C ILE A 58 -4.48 5.00 5.04
N VAL A 59 -4.88 4.49 3.87
CA VAL A 59 -3.89 4.37 2.82
C VAL A 59 -3.78 5.82 2.38
N GLU A 60 -2.78 6.54 2.92
CA GLU A 60 -2.39 7.80 2.30
C GLU A 60 -2.31 7.50 0.81
N LYS A 61 -3.12 8.21 0.01
CA LYS A 61 -3.09 8.01 -1.43
C LYS A 61 -1.63 8.18 -1.82
N PRO A 62 -0.97 7.14 -2.38
CA PRO A 62 0.45 7.21 -2.62
C PRO A 62 0.71 8.43 -3.51
N SER A 63 1.76 9.19 -3.19
CA SER A 63 2.10 10.38 -3.96
C SER A 63 2.32 10.01 -5.43
N ASP A 64 2.16 10.96 -6.36
CA ASP A 64 2.48 10.75 -7.77
C ASP A 64 3.90 10.19 -7.94
N GLU A 65 4.84 10.61 -7.08
CA GLU A 65 6.21 10.11 -7.04
C GLU A 65 6.29 8.65 -6.56
N ALA A 66 5.60 8.29 -5.48
CA ALA A 66 5.57 6.91 -4.99
C ALA A 66 4.91 5.97 -6.00
N LEU A 67 3.83 6.41 -6.66
CA LEU A 67 3.17 5.68 -7.74
C LEU A 67 4.10 5.47 -8.94
N ALA A 68 4.84 6.51 -9.34
CA ALA A 68 5.82 6.43 -10.43
C ALA A 68 6.99 5.50 -10.08
N GLN A 69 7.48 5.57 -8.84
CA GLN A 69 8.57 4.73 -8.35
C GLN A 69 8.16 3.25 -8.32
N ASN A 70 6.94 2.96 -7.85
CA ASN A 70 6.38 1.60 -7.89
C ASN A 70 6.24 1.08 -9.32
N ALA A 71 5.74 1.92 -10.24
CA ALA A 71 5.64 1.56 -11.65
C ALA A 71 7.01 1.24 -12.26
N PHE A 72 8.04 2.02 -11.92
CA PHE A 72 9.41 1.80 -12.36
C PHE A 72 9.96 0.46 -11.86
N TYR A 73 9.88 0.19 -10.56
CA TYR A 73 10.36 -1.07 -9.99
C TYR A 73 9.66 -2.28 -10.60
N LYS A 74 8.34 -2.21 -10.78
CA LYS A 74 7.56 -3.26 -11.41
C LYS A 74 7.90 -3.41 -12.90
N GLY A 75 8.18 -2.31 -13.61
CA GLY A 75 8.66 -2.32 -14.99
C GLY A 75 10.00 -3.06 -15.15
N GLN A 76 10.95 -2.87 -14.22
CA GLN A 76 12.23 -3.57 -14.24
C GLN A 76 12.10 -5.09 -14.10
N ILE A 77 11.07 -5.55 -13.39
CA ILE A 77 10.77 -6.99 -13.26
C ILE A 77 10.38 -7.57 -14.63
N PHE A 78 9.55 -6.86 -15.40
CA PHE A 78 9.19 -7.26 -16.76
C PHE A 78 10.36 -7.15 -17.75
N GLU A 79 11.24 -6.15 -17.60
CA GLU A 79 12.45 -6.05 -18.42
C GLU A 79 13.37 -7.25 -18.22
N LYS A 80 13.55 -7.72 -16.98
CA LYS A 80 14.32 -8.95 -16.70
C LYS A 80 13.69 -10.18 -17.34
N LEU A 81 12.37 -10.31 -17.29
CA LEU A 81 11.67 -11.40 -17.97
C LEU A 81 11.93 -11.37 -19.49
N ASN A 82 11.82 -10.20 -20.12
CA ASN A 82 12.09 -10.06 -21.55
C ASN A 82 13.52 -10.47 -21.91
N LYS A 83 14.52 -10.11 -21.09
CA LYS A 83 15.91 -10.54 -21.31
C LYS A 83 16.07 -12.06 -21.32
N TYR A 84 15.38 -12.80 -20.43
CA TYR A 84 15.41 -14.26 -20.45
C TYR A 84 14.72 -14.84 -21.69
N LEU A 85 13.59 -14.24 -22.11
CA LEU A 85 12.88 -14.66 -23.32
C LEU A 85 13.70 -14.41 -24.59
N GLU A 86 14.33 -13.25 -24.72
CA GLU A 86 15.20 -12.89 -25.85
C GLU A 86 16.46 -13.76 -25.91
N ALA A 87 17.01 -14.14 -24.76
CA ALA A 87 18.15 -15.06 -24.66
C ALA A 87 17.79 -16.52 -24.95
N GLY A 88 16.50 -16.85 -25.12
CA GLY A 88 16.04 -18.23 -25.28
C GLY A 88 16.14 -19.08 -24.01
N ASP A 89 16.37 -18.47 -22.85
CA ASP A 89 16.38 -19.16 -21.55
C ASP A 89 14.94 -19.34 -21.03
N ILE A 90 14.24 -20.26 -21.70
CA ILE A 90 12.82 -20.54 -21.43
C ILE A 90 12.63 -21.08 -20.01
N ASP A 91 13.61 -21.83 -19.49
CA ASP A 91 13.52 -22.48 -18.19
C ASP A 91 13.56 -21.46 -17.05
N THR A 92 14.46 -20.46 -17.15
CA THR A 92 14.51 -19.34 -16.22
C THR A 92 13.29 -18.42 -16.38
N ALA A 93 12.86 -18.13 -17.60
CA ALA A 93 11.66 -17.32 -17.86
C ALA A 93 10.40 -17.97 -17.25
N TYR A 94 10.26 -19.29 -17.38
CA TYR A 94 9.14 -20.04 -16.79
C TYR A 94 9.13 -19.97 -15.25
N LYS A 95 10.29 -20.20 -14.61
CA LYS A 95 10.43 -20.06 -13.15
C LYS A 95 10.10 -18.64 -12.68
N PHE A 96 10.51 -17.64 -13.45
CA PHE A 96 10.22 -16.23 -13.16
C PHE A 96 8.72 -15.92 -13.22
N LEU A 97 8.03 -16.42 -14.25
CA LEU A 97 6.56 -16.30 -14.38
C LEU A 97 5.81 -17.01 -13.24
N MET A 98 6.29 -18.17 -12.80
CA MET A 98 5.73 -18.89 -11.65
C MET A 98 5.84 -18.07 -10.36
N ILE A 99 6.96 -17.39 -10.12
CA ILE A 99 7.13 -16.49 -8.98
C ILE A 99 6.14 -15.32 -9.06
N ILE A 100 5.98 -14.71 -10.24
CA ILE A 100 5.00 -13.63 -10.45
C ILE A 100 3.58 -14.12 -10.14
N LYS A 101 3.23 -15.33 -10.59
CA LYS A 101 1.92 -15.95 -10.32
C LYS A 101 1.69 -16.17 -8.83
N LEU A 102 2.67 -16.74 -8.12
CA LEU A 102 2.58 -16.96 -6.67
C LEU A 102 2.39 -15.65 -5.91
N ASN A 103 3.12 -14.59 -6.28
CA ASN A 103 2.95 -13.28 -5.65
C ASN A 103 1.54 -12.70 -5.88
N LYS A 104 0.95 -12.92 -7.05
CA LYS A 104 -0.44 -12.54 -7.32
C LYS A 104 -1.42 -13.29 -6.43
N GLU A 105 -1.21 -14.58 -6.22
CA GLU A 105 -2.05 -15.42 -5.34
C GLU A 105 -1.91 -15.03 -3.87
N LEU A 106 -0.72 -14.60 -3.45
CA LEU A 106 -0.43 -14.10 -2.09
C LEU A 106 -0.82 -12.63 -1.85
N GLN A 107 -1.58 -12.01 -2.77
CA GLN A 107 -2.05 -10.62 -2.70
C GLN A 107 -0.95 -9.53 -2.68
N SER A 108 0.33 -9.90 -2.84
CA SER A 108 1.43 -8.97 -3.10
C SER A 108 1.52 -8.66 -4.61
N SER A 109 0.79 -7.64 -5.08
CA SER A 109 0.72 -7.36 -6.53
C SER A 109 2.02 -6.77 -7.09
N ILE A 110 2.81 -7.62 -7.75
CA ILE A 110 3.96 -7.24 -8.59
C ILE A 110 3.51 -6.54 -9.89
N ILE A 111 2.24 -6.67 -10.26
CA ILE A 111 1.68 -6.01 -11.44
C ILE A 111 1.40 -4.53 -11.09
N PRO A 112 1.79 -3.58 -11.95
CA PRO A 112 1.46 -2.17 -11.74
C PRO A 112 -0.05 -1.96 -11.74
N THR A 113 -0.54 -1.15 -10.81
CA THR A 113 -1.93 -0.66 -10.88
C THR A 113 -2.09 0.32 -12.03
N LYS A 114 -3.34 0.64 -12.37
CA LYS A 114 -3.64 1.65 -13.39
C LYS A 114 -3.09 3.02 -12.99
N GLU A 115 -3.17 3.37 -11.71
CA GLU A 115 -2.67 4.63 -11.16
C GLU A 115 -1.14 4.69 -11.22
N GLU A 116 -0.46 3.62 -10.82
CA GLU A 116 1.00 3.49 -10.95
C GLU A 116 1.44 3.65 -12.42
N SER A 117 0.77 2.97 -13.35
CA SER A 117 1.08 3.05 -14.78
C SER A 117 0.94 4.47 -15.34
N GLN A 118 -0.11 5.19 -14.93
CA GLN A 118 -0.34 6.58 -15.35
C GLN A 118 0.70 7.54 -14.76
N ALA A 119 1.03 7.39 -13.48
CA ALA A 119 2.04 8.19 -12.81
C ALA A 119 3.44 7.96 -13.42
N GLY A 120 3.80 6.70 -13.69
CA GLY A 120 5.05 6.35 -14.37
C GLY A 120 5.15 6.97 -15.77
N PHE A 121 4.08 6.88 -16.57
CA PHE A 121 4.06 7.50 -17.90
C PHE A 121 4.19 9.03 -17.84
N LYS A 122 3.50 9.68 -16.91
CA LYS A 122 3.61 11.12 -16.66
C LYS A 122 5.04 11.52 -16.27
N ALA A 123 5.70 10.76 -15.41
CA ALA A 123 7.08 11.01 -15.00
C ALA A 123 8.06 10.89 -16.18
N ILE A 124 7.88 9.88 -17.05
CA ILE A 124 8.68 9.71 -18.27
C ILE A 124 8.52 10.93 -19.20
N LEU A 125 7.29 11.39 -19.42
CA LEU A 125 7.04 12.57 -20.26
C LEU A 125 7.66 13.84 -19.69
N GLN A 126 7.55 14.06 -18.38
CA GLN A 126 8.15 15.22 -17.70
C GLN A 126 9.68 15.18 -17.80
N PHE A 127 10.30 14.02 -17.64
CA PHE A 127 11.74 13.83 -17.82
C PHE A 127 12.19 14.08 -19.28
N ALA A 128 11.44 13.60 -20.26
CA ALA A 128 11.74 13.86 -21.67
C ALA A 128 11.67 15.37 -22.00
N GLN A 129 10.67 16.07 -21.45
CA GLN A 129 10.49 17.51 -21.64
C GLN A 129 11.57 18.35 -20.94
N SER A 130 12.04 17.94 -19.76
CA SER A 130 13.12 18.64 -19.06
C SER A 130 14.46 18.52 -19.79
N ARG A 131 14.71 17.39 -20.47
CA ARG A 131 15.89 17.22 -21.33
C ARG A 131 15.84 18.05 -22.61
N GLN A 132 14.67 18.28 -23.19
CA GLN A 132 14.52 19.13 -24.38
C GLN A 132 14.68 20.63 -24.09
N ARG A 133 14.48 21.07 -22.84
CA ARG A 133 14.66 22.47 -22.42
C ARG A 133 16.07 22.83 -21.96
N SER A 134 16.95 21.83 -21.85
CA SER A 134 18.34 21.99 -21.37
C SER A 134 19.37 21.97 -22.51
N ASN A 135 18.91 21.86 -23.76
CA ASN A 135 19.67 22.00 -25.00
C ASN A 135 19.22 23.28 -25.72
#